data_AF-A0A535L927-F1
#
_entry.id   AF-A0A535L927-F1
#
_cell.length_a   1.000
_cell.length_b   1.000
_cell.length_c   1.000
_cell.angle_alpha   90.00
_cell.angle_beta   90.00
_cell.angle_gamma   90.00
#
_symmetry.space_group_name_H-M   'P 1'
#
loop_
_entity.id
_entity.type
_entity.pdbx_description
1 polymer ?
#
loop_
_entity_poly.entity_id
_entity_poly.type
_entity_poly.pdbx_seq_one_letter_code
_entity_poly.pdbx_strand_id
1 'polypeptide(L)'
;MAEQLNIILVPHTHWDREWYLTFQQFRARLVHTIDKLLDILDRDSNFTYFMLDGQTIVLDDYLEVQPEQEERLKKYTRAGRINVGPWFIQPDEFLVSGESLIRNLQVGLQRATEFGEPMRIGYVPDCFGHIAQLPQILQGFGIDNAVFWRGVGAEARKSEFLWAAPDGTRVLVIHLADALGYSNARMMPLAPDEFVSRVKLLTAQILPKATTDTLLFMNGSDHLEPQDGLPEAIAAANPLLAHISPEQEKMLAEFGQVQQNGDIKHFDGINVRIGTLPQYVETVRSQNGKHEGRKEEGGKEGAQEDLQVLTGEMRSGQFSHLLPSVLSSRMWIKQQNAATEHLLEHWLEPLTAWAWKLGAP
;
A
#
# COMPACT_ATOMS: atom_id res chain seq x y z
N MET A 1 24.12 19.34 -6.32
CA MET A 1 24.24 18.14 -5.46
C MET A 1 24.01 16.97 -6.38
N ALA A 2 24.76 15.88 -6.19
CA ALA A 2 24.57 14.65 -6.94
C ALA A 2 23.09 14.23 -6.93
N GLU A 3 22.50 13.91 -8.09
CA GLU A 3 21.11 13.42 -8.14
C GLU A 3 21.12 11.94 -7.75
N GLN A 4 20.62 11.64 -6.56
CA GLN A 4 20.58 10.29 -6.01
C GLN A 4 19.18 9.70 -6.20
N LEU A 5 19.10 8.48 -6.74
CA LEU A 5 17.84 7.74 -6.74
C LEU A 5 17.62 7.09 -5.36
N ASN A 6 16.45 7.27 -4.79
CA ASN A 6 16.09 6.71 -3.49
C ASN A 6 15.13 5.54 -3.65
N ILE A 7 15.31 4.49 -2.87
CA ILE A 7 14.38 3.36 -2.79
C ILE A 7 13.88 3.25 -1.36
N ILE A 8 12.56 3.37 -1.21
CA ILE A 8 11.87 3.03 0.02
C ILE A 8 11.39 1.59 -0.13
N LEU A 9 12.05 0.69 0.60
CA LEU A 9 11.68 -0.70 0.68
C LEU A 9 10.77 -0.91 1.90
N VAL A 10 9.58 -1.46 1.68
CA VAL A 10 8.53 -1.69 2.68
C VAL A 10 8.38 -3.20 2.92
N PRO A 11 8.95 -3.74 4.01
CA PRO A 11 8.69 -5.11 4.44
C PRO A 11 7.22 -5.26 4.84
N HIS A 12 6.54 -6.26 4.29
CA HIS A 12 5.15 -6.54 4.59
C HIS A 12 4.80 -8.00 4.33
N THR A 13 3.60 -8.38 4.73
CA THR A 13 2.90 -9.55 4.20
C THR A 13 1.57 -9.09 3.64
N HIS A 14 1.12 -9.70 2.55
CA HIS A 14 -0.30 -9.69 2.18
C HIS A 14 -0.94 -10.93 2.81
N TRP A 15 -2.06 -10.79 3.51
CA TRP A 15 -2.60 -11.85 4.34
C TRP A 15 -4.09 -12.07 4.06
N ASP A 16 -4.39 -12.85 3.03
CA ASP A 16 -5.74 -13.40 2.87
C ASP A 16 -6.09 -14.23 4.10
N ARG A 17 -7.13 -13.81 4.81
CA ARG A 17 -7.57 -14.45 6.05
C ARG A 17 -8.04 -15.89 5.82
N GLU A 18 -8.63 -16.14 4.65
CA GLU A 18 -9.01 -17.46 4.15
C GLU A 18 -9.05 -17.47 2.61
N TRP A 19 -8.54 -18.54 1.99
CA TRP A 19 -8.44 -18.62 0.53
C TRP A 19 -8.37 -20.09 0.06
N TYR A 20 -7.21 -20.57 -0.41
CA TYR A 20 -7.01 -21.97 -0.83
C TYR A 20 -6.80 -22.93 0.34
N LEU A 21 -6.54 -22.41 1.54
CA LEU A 21 -6.60 -23.15 2.82
C LEU A 21 -7.70 -22.57 3.69
N THR A 22 -8.13 -23.37 4.67
CA THR A 22 -9.12 -22.94 5.67
C THR A 22 -8.59 -21.80 6.54
N PHE A 23 -9.50 -21.00 7.10
CA PHE A 23 -9.18 -19.99 8.10
C PHE A 23 -8.22 -20.51 9.19
N GLN A 24 -8.46 -21.70 9.74
CA GLN A 24 -7.63 -22.22 10.84
C GLN A 24 -6.20 -22.57 10.39
N GLN A 25 -6.03 -23.04 9.16
CA GLN A 25 -4.69 -23.30 8.62
C GLN A 25 -3.93 -21.99 8.39
N PHE A 26 -4.59 -20.95 7.87
CA PHE A 26 -3.97 -19.64 7.76
C PHE A 26 -3.73 -19.00 9.13
N ARG A 27 -4.64 -19.10 10.09
CA ARG A 27 -4.44 -18.61 11.46
C ARG A 27 -3.20 -19.25 12.12
N ALA A 28 -2.97 -20.55 11.95
CA ALA A 28 -1.76 -21.20 12.45
C ALA A 28 -0.47 -20.63 11.81
N ARG A 29 -0.51 -20.34 10.50
CA ARG A 29 0.62 -19.70 9.80
C ARG A 29 0.79 -18.24 10.24
N LEU A 30 -0.30 -17.52 10.50
CA LEU A 30 -0.27 -16.13 10.98
C LEU A 30 0.45 -16.04 12.32
N VAL A 31 0.15 -16.96 13.23
CA VAL A 31 0.84 -17.05 14.53
C VAL A 31 2.34 -17.23 14.33
N HIS A 32 2.76 -18.15 13.46
CA HIS A 32 4.18 -18.33 13.17
C HIS A 32 4.83 -17.08 12.54
N THR A 33 4.15 -16.45 11.59
CA THR A 33 4.60 -15.23 10.92
C THR A 33 4.81 -14.08 11.92
N ILE A 34 3.85 -13.85 12.82
CA ILE A 34 3.94 -12.77 13.81
C ILE A 34 4.96 -13.11 14.90
N ASP A 35 5.03 -14.35 15.38
CA ASP A 35 6.06 -14.76 16.35
C ASP A 35 7.46 -14.53 15.78
N LYS A 36 7.70 -14.93 14.53
CA LYS A 36 8.95 -14.67 13.80
C LYS A 36 9.23 -13.17 13.64
N LEU A 37 8.21 -12.37 13.31
CA LEU A 37 8.36 -10.91 13.22
C LEU A 37 8.84 -10.32 14.54
N LEU A 38 8.17 -10.67 15.65
CA LEU A 38 8.50 -10.15 16.96
C LEU A 38 9.91 -10.58 17.40
N ASP A 39 10.31 -11.82 17.08
CA ASP A 39 11.66 -12.33 17.36
C ASP A 39 12.74 -11.58 16.57
N ILE A 40 12.49 -11.23 15.30
CA ILE A 40 13.37 -10.37 14.50
C ILE A 40 13.49 -8.99 15.15
N LEU A 41 12.36 -8.37 15.50
CA LEU A 41 12.35 -7.01 16.06
C LEU A 41 13.03 -6.90 17.43
N ASP A 42 12.99 -7.97 18.24
CA ASP A 42 13.67 -8.04 19.54
C ASP A 42 15.19 -8.12 19.40
N ARG A 43 15.71 -8.87 18.41
CA ARG A 43 17.16 -9.10 18.27
C ARG A 43 17.86 -8.12 17.34
N ASP A 44 17.18 -7.58 16.34
CA ASP A 44 17.76 -6.67 15.36
C ASP A 44 17.06 -5.30 15.41
N SER A 45 17.79 -4.31 15.90
CA SER A 45 17.32 -2.92 15.92
C SER A 45 17.33 -2.26 14.54
N ASN A 46 18.03 -2.83 13.56
CA ASN A 46 18.11 -2.31 12.20
C ASN A 46 16.92 -2.74 11.33
N PHE A 47 16.17 -3.77 11.74
CA PHE A 47 14.87 -4.09 11.14
C PHE A 47 13.83 -3.06 11.60
N THR A 48 13.81 -1.90 10.96
CA THR A 48 13.11 -0.72 11.49
C THR A 48 11.60 -0.76 11.33
N TYR A 49 11.05 -1.56 10.40
CA TYR A 49 9.65 -1.47 10.02
C TYR A 49 9.07 -2.76 9.42
N PHE A 50 7.81 -3.05 9.72
CA PHE A 50 6.97 -4.04 9.04
C PHE A 50 5.52 -3.56 8.92
N MET A 51 4.88 -3.79 7.78
CA MET A 51 3.47 -3.48 7.56
C MET A 51 2.59 -4.74 7.61
N LEU A 52 1.59 -4.75 8.49
CA LEU A 52 0.58 -5.81 8.59
C LEU A 52 -0.62 -5.51 7.68
N ASP A 53 -0.35 -5.47 6.38
CA ASP A 53 -1.34 -5.52 5.29
C ASP A 53 -2.50 -4.50 5.32
N GLY A 54 -2.37 -3.43 6.10
CA GLY A 54 -3.41 -2.41 6.19
C GLY A 54 -4.74 -2.87 6.81
N GLN A 55 -4.77 -4.02 7.49
CA GLN A 55 -5.96 -4.58 8.15
C GLN A 55 -5.67 -4.87 9.63
N THR A 56 -6.61 -4.59 10.53
CA THR A 56 -6.42 -4.80 11.97
C THR A 56 -6.85 -6.19 12.44
N ILE A 57 -7.68 -6.93 11.69
CA ILE A 57 -8.19 -8.25 12.11
C ILE A 57 -7.07 -9.26 12.39
N VAL A 58 -5.91 -9.09 11.74
CA VAL A 58 -4.72 -9.95 11.95
C VAL A 58 -4.18 -9.86 13.38
N LEU A 59 -4.39 -8.73 14.05
CA LEU A 59 -4.07 -8.58 15.47
C LEU A 59 -5.00 -9.44 16.33
N ASP A 60 -6.29 -9.43 16.01
CA ASP A 60 -7.30 -10.17 16.78
C ASP A 60 -7.13 -11.67 16.58
N ASP A 61 -6.95 -12.13 15.34
CA ASP A 61 -6.72 -13.53 15.02
C ASP A 61 -5.47 -14.10 15.70
N TYR A 62 -4.44 -13.27 15.85
CA TYR A 62 -3.21 -13.63 16.58
C TYR A 62 -3.43 -13.67 18.08
N LEU A 63 -4.02 -12.62 18.67
CA LEU A 63 -4.19 -12.47 20.12
C LEU A 63 -5.25 -13.40 20.69
N GLU A 64 -6.19 -13.89 19.88
CA GLU A 64 -7.05 -15.00 20.26
C GLU A 64 -6.28 -16.31 20.50
N VAL A 65 -5.07 -16.47 19.91
CA VAL A 65 -4.20 -17.63 20.15
C VAL A 65 -3.13 -17.33 21.20
N GLN A 66 -2.48 -16.16 21.09
CA GLN A 66 -1.33 -15.73 21.90
C GLN A 66 -1.67 -14.45 22.70
N PRO A 67 -2.66 -14.48 23.62
CA PRO A 67 -3.12 -13.26 24.32
C PRO A 67 -2.01 -12.58 25.14
N GLU A 68 -1.01 -13.33 25.61
CA GLU A 68 0.12 -12.80 26.37
C GLU A 68 1.06 -11.91 25.54
N GLN A 69 0.97 -11.96 24.21
CA GLN A 69 1.83 -11.19 23.31
C GLN A 69 1.32 -9.77 23.04
N GLU A 70 0.15 -9.39 23.59
CA GLU A 70 -0.48 -8.10 23.33
C GLU A 70 0.43 -6.90 23.66
N GLU A 71 1.09 -6.92 24.83
CA GLU A 71 1.98 -5.82 25.22
C GLU A 71 3.26 -5.78 24.38
N ARG A 72 3.76 -6.94 23.91
CA ARG A 72 4.90 -7.02 22.99
C ARG A 72 4.55 -6.44 21.62
N LEU A 73 3.34 -6.71 21.12
CA LEU A 73 2.82 -6.08 19.91
C LEU A 73 2.66 -4.57 20.09
N LYS A 74 1.97 -4.13 21.15
CA LYS A 74 1.76 -2.70 21.46
C LYS A 74 3.07 -1.93 21.57
N LYS A 75 4.12 -2.52 22.13
CA LYS A 75 5.47 -1.93 22.16
C LYS A 75 5.95 -1.57 20.75
N TYR A 76 5.82 -2.49 19.79
CA TYR A 76 6.31 -2.28 18.43
C TYR A 76 5.40 -1.42 17.57
N THR A 77 4.09 -1.52 17.73
CA THR A 77 3.13 -0.67 17.01
C THR A 77 3.21 0.78 17.47
N ARG A 78 3.28 1.05 18.79
CA ARG A 78 3.45 2.41 19.34
C ARG A 78 4.80 3.02 18.99
N ALA A 79 5.84 2.20 18.82
CA ALA A 79 7.15 2.65 18.34
C ALA A 79 7.19 2.89 16.82
N GLY A 80 6.10 2.62 16.09
CA GLY A 80 6.04 2.74 14.63
C GLY A 80 6.88 1.69 13.88
N ARG A 81 7.35 0.63 14.57
CA ARG A 81 8.08 -0.49 13.95
C ARG A 81 7.14 -1.51 13.31
N ILE A 82 5.86 -1.53 13.73
CA ILE A 82 4.78 -2.25 13.08
C ILE A 82 3.66 -1.26 12.78
N ASN A 83 3.13 -1.26 11.56
CA ASN A 83 1.92 -0.50 11.22
C ASN A 83 0.78 -1.41 10.79
N VAL A 84 -0.43 -1.01 11.16
CA VAL A 84 -1.71 -1.72 10.91
C VAL A 84 -2.79 -0.70 10.51
N GLY A 85 -3.91 -1.20 9.99
CA GLY A 85 -5.04 -0.36 9.57
C GLY A 85 -4.78 0.37 8.24
N PRO A 86 -5.75 1.13 7.72
CA PRO A 86 -6.88 1.70 8.43
C PRO A 86 -8.11 0.78 8.47
N TRP A 87 -8.10 -0.28 7.67
CA TRP A 87 -9.24 -1.18 7.53
C TRP A 87 -9.29 -2.17 8.69
N PHE A 88 -10.49 -2.66 9.01
CA PHE A 88 -10.62 -3.84 9.86
C PHE A 88 -10.20 -5.08 9.08
N ILE A 89 -10.75 -5.23 7.87
CA ILE A 89 -10.44 -6.26 6.87
C ILE A 89 -10.25 -5.62 5.49
N GLN A 90 -9.56 -6.27 4.55
CA GLN A 90 -9.52 -5.79 3.17
C GLN A 90 -10.80 -6.19 2.42
N PRO A 91 -11.61 -5.24 1.93
CA PRO A 91 -12.90 -5.54 1.30
C PRO A 91 -12.78 -5.80 -0.21
N ASP A 92 -13.75 -6.50 -0.78
CA ASP A 92 -14.13 -6.32 -2.20
C ASP A 92 -15.19 -5.21 -2.27
N GLU A 93 -14.80 -4.07 -2.81
CA GLU A 93 -15.61 -2.84 -2.77
C GLU A 93 -16.95 -2.93 -3.51
N PHE A 94 -17.08 -3.83 -4.49
CA PHE A 94 -18.31 -3.98 -5.28
C PHE A 94 -19.26 -5.03 -4.70
N LEU A 95 -18.81 -5.83 -3.73
CA LEU A 95 -19.58 -6.96 -3.17
C LEU A 95 -20.19 -6.69 -1.80
N VAL A 96 -19.95 -5.50 -1.23
CA VAL A 96 -20.49 -5.08 0.06
C VAL A 96 -21.27 -3.77 -0.09
N SER A 97 -22.13 -3.45 0.88
CA SER A 97 -22.84 -2.17 0.94
C SER A 97 -21.88 -0.99 1.20
N GLY A 98 -22.33 0.22 0.89
CA GLY A 98 -21.59 1.44 1.22
C GLY A 98 -21.40 1.62 2.73
N GLU A 99 -22.41 1.26 3.54
CA GLU A 99 -22.31 1.28 5.00
C GLU A 99 -21.26 0.27 5.50
N SER A 100 -21.22 -0.95 4.95
CA SER A 100 -20.19 -1.94 5.30
C SER A 100 -18.77 -1.42 5.06
N LEU A 101 -18.50 -0.69 3.97
CA LEU A 101 -17.20 -0.05 3.75
C LEU A 101 -16.88 1.03 4.80
N ILE A 102 -17.86 1.85 5.15
CA ILE A 102 -17.75 2.88 6.20
C ILE A 102 -17.47 2.23 7.56
N ARG A 103 -18.22 1.17 7.92
CA ARG A 103 -18.03 0.44 9.18
C ARG A 103 -16.68 -0.25 9.23
N ASN A 104 -16.21 -0.79 8.11
CA ASN A 104 -14.89 -1.41 8.02
C ASN A 104 -13.76 -0.42 8.37
N LEU A 105 -13.82 0.82 7.88
CA LEU A 105 -12.89 1.89 8.27
C LEU A 105 -13.08 2.33 9.72
N GLN A 106 -14.33 2.51 10.18
CA GLN A 106 -14.61 2.91 11.57
C GLN A 106 -14.01 1.92 12.57
N VAL A 107 -14.32 0.63 12.40
CA VAL A 107 -13.85 -0.44 13.27
C VAL A 107 -12.33 -0.58 13.17
N GLY A 108 -11.77 -0.54 11.96
CA GLY A 108 -10.33 -0.64 11.74
C GLY A 108 -9.55 0.48 12.41
N LEU A 109 -9.97 1.74 12.24
CA LEU A 109 -9.33 2.89 12.87
C LEU A 109 -9.47 2.87 14.40
N GLN A 110 -10.64 2.49 14.91
CA GLN A 110 -10.85 2.33 16.35
C GLN A 110 -9.89 1.28 16.91
N ARG A 111 -9.85 0.08 16.31
CA ARG A 111 -9.00 -1.01 16.78
C ARG A 111 -7.51 -0.67 16.65
N ALA A 112 -7.09 -0.04 15.55
CA ALA A 112 -5.71 0.41 15.36
C ALA A 112 -5.27 1.38 16.47
N THR A 113 -6.15 2.29 16.89
CA THR A 113 -5.87 3.29 17.95
C THR A 113 -5.53 2.65 19.30
N GLU A 114 -6.08 1.46 19.59
CA GLU A 114 -5.74 0.70 20.80
C GLU A 114 -4.29 0.18 20.80
N PHE A 115 -3.71 0.00 19.60
CA PHE A 115 -2.34 -0.45 19.38
C PHE A 115 -1.37 0.69 19.06
N GLY A 116 -1.81 1.89 18.74
CA GLY A 116 -0.95 3.04 18.42
C GLY A 116 -1.54 3.91 17.33
N GLU A 117 -0.70 4.67 16.64
CA GLU A 117 -1.17 5.49 15.50
C GLU A 117 -1.53 4.59 14.30
N PRO A 118 -2.77 4.67 13.77
CA PRO A 118 -3.17 3.91 12.60
C PRO A 118 -2.37 4.32 11.35
N MET A 119 -2.11 3.38 10.46
CA MET A 119 -1.60 3.70 9.13
C MET A 119 -2.72 4.35 8.30
N ARG A 120 -2.64 5.66 8.10
CA ARG A 120 -3.64 6.44 7.34
C ARG A 120 -3.39 6.38 5.84
N ILE A 121 -3.37 5.17 5.30
CA ILE A 121 -3.20 4.87 3.88
C ILE A 121 -4.39 4.03 3.42
N GLY A 122 -5.12 4.44 2.38
CA GLY A 122 -6.15 3.60 1.76
C GLY A 122 -5.54 2.39 1.06
N TYR A 123 -5.07 1.41 1.82
CA TYR A 123 -4.29 0.28 1.33
C TYR A 123 -5.21 -0.92 1.08
N VAL A 124 -5.56 -1.15 -0.17
CA VAL A 124 -6.32 -2.33 -0.62
C VAL A 124 -5.63 -2.85 -1.88
N PRO A 125 -4.50 -3.55 -1.72
CA PRO A 125 -3.57 -3.81 -2.81
C PRO A 125 -4.16 -4.72 -3.88
N ASP A 126 -5.02 -5.68 -3.49
CA ASP A 126 -5.53 -6.72 -4.38
C ASP A 126 -7.06 -6.66 -4.65
N CYS A 127 -7.72 -5.52 -4.38
CA CYS A 127 -9.16 -5.39 -4.67
C CYS A 127 -9.44 -5.58 -6.16
N PHE A 128 -10.58 -6.19 -6.51
CA PHE A 128 -10.97 -6.47 -7.90
C PHE A 128 -11.62 -5.28 -8.62
N GLY A 129 -10.93 -4.14 -8.53
CA GLY A 129 -11.35 -2.83 -8.98
C GLY A 129 -11.83 -1.96 -7.82
N HIS A 130 -11.96 -0.66 -8.08
CA HIS A 130 -12.31 0.31 -7.04
C HIS A 130 -13.51 1.20 -7.41
N ILE A 131 -14.39 1.45 -6.45
CA ILE A 131 -15.61 2.25 -6.64
C ILE A 131 -15.28 3.73 -6.82
N ALA A 132 -16.03 4.45 -7.66
CA ALA A 132 -15.78 5.87 -7.95
C ALA A 132 -15.88 6.79 -6.71
N GLN A 133 -16.59 6.36 -5.67
CA GLN A 133 -16.79 7.11 -4.43
C GLN A 133 -15.69 6.92 -3.39
N LEU A 134 -14.74 6.00 -3.59
CA LEU A 134 -13.71 5.71 -2.59
C LEU A 134 -12.89 6.95 -2.17
N PRO A 135 -12.51 7.89 -3.08
CA PRO A 135 -11.84 9.14 -2.67
C PRO A 135 -12.64 9.95 -1.64
N GLN A 136 -13.96 10.06 -1.83
CA GLN A 136 -14.87 10.75 -0.90
C GLN A 136 -14.95 10.01 0.44
N ILE A 137 -15.09 8.69 0.41
CA ILE A 137 -15.16 7.86 1.61
C ILE A 137 -13.87 8.00 2.42
N LEU A 138 -12.70 7.80 1.80
CA LEU A 138 -11.40 7.91 2.47
C LEU A 138 -11.20 9.29 3.12
N GLN A 139 -11.51 10.37 2.39
CA GLN A 139 -11.40 11.74 2.92
C GLN A 139 -12.34 11.98 4.12
N GLY A 140 -13.52 11.36 4.14
CA GLY A 140 -14.41 11.36 5.32
C GLY A 140 -13.76 10.81 6.60
N PHE A 141 -12.72 9.98 6.46
CA PHE A 141 -11.91 9.44 7.57
C PHE A 141 -10.56 10.15 7.76
N GLY A 142 -10.34 11.27 7.07
CA GLY A 142 -9.07 11.98 7.06
C GLY A 142 -7.95 11.20 6.38
N ILE A 143 -8.29 10.37 5.39
CA ILE A 143 -7.36 9.64 4.55
C ILE A 143 -7.44 10.23 3.14
N ASP A 144 -6.35 10.80 2.69
CA ASP A 144 -6.26 11.60 1.47
C ASP A 144 -5.39 10.93 0.40
N ASN A 145 -5.20 9.62 0.53
CA ASN A 145 -4.37 8.81 -0.35
C ASN A 145 -4.86 7.35 -0.41
N ALA A 146 -4.50 6.66 -1.49
CA ALA A 146 -4.79 5.25 -1.69
C ALA A 146 -3.60 4.54 -2.37
N VAL A 147 -3.45 3.24 -2.09
CA VAL A 147 -2.40 2.41 -2.68
C VAL A 147 -3.03 1.09 -3.12
N PHE A 148 -2.95 0.80 -4.41
CA PHE A 148 -3.53 -0.41 -4.98
C PHE A 148 -2.82 -0.86 -6.26
N TRP A 149 -2.98 -2.13 -6.62
CA TRP A 149 -2.39 -2.72 -7.83
C TRP A 149 -3.39 -2.82 -8.99
N ARG A 150 -4.67 -3.07 -8.70
CA ARG A 150 -5.66 -3.42 -9.72
C ARG A 150 -6.54 -2.26 -10.11
N GLY A 151 -7.13 -2.34 -11.30
CA GLY A 151 -8.15 -1.42 -11.77
C GLY A 151 -7.64 -0.25 -12.62
N VAL A 152 -6.33 -0.08 -12.73
CA VAL A 152 -5.70 1.00 -13.50
C VAL A 152 -5.43 0.56 -14.94
N GLY A 153 -5.84 1.38 -15.93
CA GLY A 153 -5.57 1.15 -17.35
C GLY A 153 -4.59 2.15 -17.96
N ALA A 154 -4.45 2.12 -19.28
CA ALA A 154 -3.58 3.00 -20.06
C ALA A 154 -3.90 4.50 -19.88
N GLU A 155 -5.05 4.84 -19.31
CA GLU A 155 -5.36 6.18 -18.87
C GLU A 155 -4.32 6.71 -17.86
N ALA A 156 -3.75 5.86 -16.99
CA ALA A 156 -2.68 6.27 -16.09
C ALA A 156 -1.32 6.23 -16.78
N ARG A 157 -0.73 7.41 -17.00
CA ARG A 157 0.59 7.54 -17.64
C ARG A 157 1.73 7.18 -16.69
N LYS A 158 1.53 7.45 -15.40
CA LYS A 158 2.50 7.31 -14.31
C LYS A 158 1.93 6.49 -13.15
N SER A 159 2.78 6.03 -12.23
CA SER A 159 2.40 5.28 -11.03
C SER A 159 1.76 6.17 -9.98
N GLU A 160 2.00 7.48 -10.00
CA GLU A 160 1.35 8.43 -9.10
C GLU A 160 0.40 9.35 -9.88
N PHE A 161 -0.82 9.49 -9.38
CA PHE A 161 -1.86 10.34 -9.97
C PHE A 161 -2.89 10.76 -8.92
N LEU A 162 -3.69 11.78 -9.21
CA LEU A 162 -4.83 12.16 -8.39
C LEU A 162 -6.08 11.42 -8.88
N TRP A 163 -6.84 10.85 -7.96
CA TRP A 163 -8.13 10.23 -8.27
C TRP A 163 -9.27 11.04 -7.68
N ALA A 164 -10.17 11.50 -8.55
CA ALA A 164 -11.32 12.32 -8.18
C ALA A 164 -12.62 11.50 -8.16
N ALA A 165 -13.36 11.63 -7.05
CA ALA A 165 -14.73 11.16 -6.92
C ALA A 165 -15.71 12.07 -7.69
N PRO A 166 -16.95 11.61 -7.96
CA PRO A 166 -18.00 12.40 -8.63
C PRO A 166 -18.32 13.74 -7.96
N ASP A 167 -18.11 13.88 -6.66
CA ASP A 167 -18.31 15.13 -5.91
C ASP A 167 -17.14 16.12 -6.04
N GLY A 168 -16.06 15.73 -6.74
CA GLY A 168 -14.84 16.50 -6.92
C GLY A 168 -13.78 16.28 -5.85
N THR A 169 -14.06 15.48 -4.80
CA THR A 169 -13.07 15.11 -3.77
C THR A 169 -11.94 14.30 -4.39
N ARG A 170 -10.69 14.58 -4.00
CA ARG A 170 -9.49 13.95 -4.57
C ARG A 170 -8.64 13.28 -3.51
N VAL A 171 -8.00 12.18 -3.91
CA VAL A 171 -6.94 11.50 -3.16
C VAL A 171 -5.73 11.25 -4.04
N LEU A 172 -4.54 11.22 -3.45
CA LEU A 172 -3.32 10.79 -4.13
C LEU A 172 -3.28 9.26 -4.24
N VAL A 173 -3.18 8.73 -5.44
CA VAL A 173 -3.02 7.30 -5.67
C VAL A 173 -1.56 6.98 -5.92
N ILE A 174 -1.08 5.94 -5.24
CA ILE A 174 0.13 5.20 -5.61
C ILE A 174 -0.29 3.87 -6.23
N HIS A 175 -0.24 3.80 -7.55
CA HIS A 175 -0.47 2.57 -8.29
C HIS A 175 0.78 1.70 -8.27
N LEU A 176 0.63 0.47 -7.79
CA LEU A 176 1.69 -0.55 -7.78
C LEU A 176 1.88 -1.12 -9.20
N ALA A 177 2.42 -0.31 -10.11
CA ALA A 177 2.40 -0.53 -11.56
C ALA A 177 3.27 -1.70 -12.06
N ASP A 178 4.05 -2.34 -11.19
CA ASP A 178 4.80 -3.54 -11.53
C ASP A 178 3.84 -4.71 -11.84
N ALA A 179 4.24 -5.61 -12.74
CA ALA A 179 3.43 -6.77 -13.10
C ALA A 179 3.19 -7.74 -11.92
N LEU A 180 4.01 -7.68 -10.87
CA LEU A 180 3.83 -8.42 -9.62
C LEU A 180 3.17 -7.56 -8.52
N GLY A 181 2.78 -6.32 -8.80
CA GLY A 181 2.07 -5.44 -7.88
C GLY A 181 2.82 -5.22 -6.56
N TYR A 182 2.17 -5.54 -5.45
CA TYR A 182 2.74 -5.50 -4.10
C TYR A 182 3.83 -6.55 -3.86
N SER A 183 4.13 -7.40 -4.85
CA SER A 183 5.18 -8.43 -4.77
C SER A 183 6.44 -8.09 -5.58
N ASN A 184 6.59 -6.85 -6.06
CA ASN A 184 7.72 -6.45 -6.92
C ASN A 184 9.10 -6.76 -6.30
N ALA A 185 9.28 -6.51 -5.00
CA ALA A 185 10.51 -6.77 -4.25
C ALA A 185 10.38 -7.97 -3.30
N ARG A 186 9.50 -8.95 -3.59
CA ARG A 186 9.42 -10.18 -2.78
C ARG A 186 10.75 -10.94 -2.77
N MET A 187 11.08 -11.53 -1.63
CA MET A 187 12.24 -12.42 -1.46
C MET A 187 13.55 -11.84 -2.06
N MET A 188 13.93 -10.63 -1.64
CA MET A 188 15.17 -10.00 -2.13
C MET A 188 16.39 -10.90 -1.80
N PRO A 189 17.35 -11.10 -2.70
CA PRO A 189 18.53 -11.91 -2.39
C PRO A 189 19.32 -11.33 -1.21
N LEU A 190 19.76 -12.14 -0.25
CA LEU A 190 20.56 -11.61 0.88
C LEU A 190 22.05 -11.45 0.55
N ALA A 191 22.53 -12.07 -0.53
CA ALA A 191 23.88 -11.89 -1.03
C ALA A 191 24.01 -10.48 -1.67
N PRO A 192 25.03 -9.67 -1.30
CA PRO A 192 25.12 -8.27 -1.75
C PRO A 192 25.09 -8.08 -3.26
N ASP A 193 25.86 -8.85 -4.03
CA ASP A 193 25.92 -8.72 -5.49
C ASP A 193 24.59 -9.08 -6.18
N GLU A 194 23.89 -10.09 -5.66
CA GLU A 194 22.56 -10.48 -6.14
C GLU A 194 21.50 -9.45 -5.75
N PHE A 195 21.58 -8.89 -4.54
CA PHE A 195 20.71 -7.80 -4.08
C PHE A 195 20.86 -6.58 -5.00
N VAL A 196 22.09 -6.15 -5.26
CA VAL A 196 22.43 -5.05 -6.19
C VAL A 196 21.84 -5.29 -7.57
N SER A 197 22.01 -6.50 -8.10
CA SER A 197 21.49 -6.87 -9.42
C SER A 197 19.97 -6.82 -9.47
N ARG A 198 19.30 -7.32 -8.44
CA ARG A 198 17.84 -7.27 -8.31
C ARG A 198 17.33 -5.83 -8.17
N VAL A 199 18.02 -5.00 -7.39
CA VAL A 199 17.70 -3.56 -7.25
C VAL A 199 17.76 -2.87 -8.61
N LYS A 200 18.87 -3.01 -9.35
CA LYS A 200 19.05 -2.35 -10.66
C LYS A 200 17.97 -2.77 -11.66
N LEU A 201 17.61 -4.05 -11.69
CA LEU A 201 16.54 -4.55 -12.57
C LEU A 201 15.18 -3.94 -12.22
N LEU A 202 14.80 -3.95 -10.93
CA LEU A 202 13.53 -3.39 -10.48
C LEU A 202 13.47 -1.87 -10.69
N THR A 203 14.59 -1.18 -10.46
CA THR A 203 14.71 0.26 -10.74
C THR A 203 14.42 0.55 -12.21
N ALA A 204 15.02 -0.19 -13.14
CA ALA A 204 14.79 -0.01 -14.57
C ALA A 204 13.32 -0.25 -14.98
N GLN A 205 12.60 -1.10 -14.24
CA GLN A 205 11.19 -1.41 -14.49
C GLN A 205 10.24 -0.34 -13.93
N ILE A 206 10.53 0.20 -12.74
CA ILE A 206 9.63 1.09 -12.00
C ILE A 206 9.86 2.57 -12.34
N LEU A 207 11.12 2.98 -12.53
CA LEU A 207 11.51 4.36 -12.84
C LEU A 207 10.73 5.01 -14.02
N PRO A 208 10.44 4.30 -15.14
CA PRO A 208 9.65 4.87 -16.24
C PRO A 208 8.27 5.39 -15.81
N LYS A 209 7.66 4.72 -14.82
CA LYS A 209 6.32 5.02 -14.33
C LYS A 209 6.33 6.02 -13.19
N ALA A 210 7.44 6.17 -12.47
CA ALA A 210 7.53 7.11 -11.36
C ALA A 210 7.44 8.59 -11.82
N THR A 211 6.87 9.41 -10.94
CA THR A 211 6.84 10.88 -11.00
C THR A 211 7.97 11.52 -10.20
N THR A 212 8.70 10.74 -9.40
CA THR A 212 9.74 11.23 -8.48
C THR A 212 11.05 10.47 -8.62
N ASP A 213 12.11 10.95 -7.96
CA ASP A 213 13.39 10.23 -7.83
C ASP A 213 13.39 9.19 -6.69
N THR A 214 12.23 8.95 -6.07
CA THR A 214 12.04 7.96 -5.02
C THR A 214 11.12 6.86 -5.52
N LEU A 215 11.58 5.61 -5.44
CA LEU A 215 10.83 4.44 -5.89
C LEU A 215 10.35 3.60 -4.70
N LEU A 216 9.19 2.96 -4.88
CA LEU A 216 8.57 2.09 -3.88
C LEU A 216 8.82 0.61 -4.17
N PHE A 217 9.49 -0.07 -3.25
CA PHE A 217 9.76 -1.51 -3.32
C PHE A 217 8.97 -2.21 -2.22
N MET A 218 8.02 -3.05 -2.59
CA MET A 218 7.17 -3.81 -1.67
C MET A 218 7.81 -5.19 -1.44
N ASN A 219 8.46 -5.35 -0.28
CA ASN A 219 9.12 -6.60 0.11
C ASN A 219 8.16 -7.49 0.89
N GLY A 220 7.35 -8.23 0.15
CA GLY A 220 6.30 -9.09 0.68
C GLY A 220 5.54 -9.74 -0.46
N SER A 221 4.65 -10.66 -0.13
CA SER A 221 3.74 -11.34 -1.07
C SER A 221 2.67 -12.06 -0.23
N ASP A 222 1.82 -12.83 -0.89
CA ASP A 222 0.76 -13.63 -0.26
C ASP A 222 1.38 -14.58 0.77
N HIS A 223 0.98 -14.41 2.03
CA HIS A 223 1.39 -15.22 3.17
C HIS A 223 2.92 -15.37 3.33
N LEU A 224 3.69 -14.37 2.87
CA LEU A 224 5.15 -14.39 2.98
C LEU A 224 5.59 -13.93 4.37
N GLU A 225 6.44 -14.72 5.02
CA GLU A 225 7.00 -14.38 6.32
C GLU A 225 7.97 -13.19 6.24
N PRO A 226 8.16 -12.44 7.35
CA PRO A 226 9.17 -11.40 7.46
C PRO A 226 10.55 -11.92 7.06
N GLN A 227 11.24 -11.13 6.23
CA GLN A 227 12.52 -11.50 5.68
C GLN A 227 13.67 -11.10 6.62
N ASP A 228 14.12 -12.04 7.43
CA ASP A 228 15.31 -11.90 8.27
C ASP A 228 16.60 -11.64 7.45
N GLY A 229 17.55 -10.91 8.01
CA GLY A 229 18.82 -10.54 7.36
C GLY A 229 18.73 -9.41 6.33
N LEU A 230 17.52 -8.86 6.11
CA LEU A 230 17.28 -7.80 5.13
C LEU A 230 18.07 -6.50 5.44
N PRO A 231 18.16 -6.01 6.69
CA PRO A 231 18.93 -4.81 7.00
C PRO A 231 20.42 -4.97 6.69
N GLU A 232 21.02 -6.13 7.01
CA GLU A 232 22.42 -6.42 6.69
C GLU A 232 22.66 -6.47 5.18
N ALA A 233 21.75 -7.09 4.42
CA ALA A 233 21.84 -7.12 2.96
C ALA A 233 21.78 -5.71 2.35
N ILE A 234 20.88 -4.85 2.82
CA ILE A 234 20.78 -3.44 2.40
C ILE A 234 22.08 -2.69 2.73
N ALA A 235 22.58 -2.84 3.96
CA ALA A 235 23.80 -2.16 4.41
C ALA A 235 25.03 -2.57 3.58
N ALA A 236 25.14 -3.85 3.23
CA ALA A 236 26.23 -4.36 2.38
C ALA A 236 26.09 -3.97 0.90
N ALA A 237 24.86 -3.83 0.39
CA ALA A 237 24.59 -3.46 -0.99
C ALA A 237 24.75 -1.96 -1.28
N ASN A 238 24.40 -1.08 -0.34
CA ASN A 238 24.40 0.38 -0.56
C ASN A 238 25.76 0.94 -1.04
N PRO A 239 26.94 0.53 -0.52
CA PRO A 239 28.22 0.95 -1.07
C PRO A 239 28.43 0.56 -2.54
N LEU A 240 27.89 -0.58 -2.96
CA LEU A 240 27.97 -1.08 -4.34
C LEU A 240 26.96 -0.38 -5.27
N LEU A 241 25.95 0.27 -4.69
CA LEU A 241 24.94 1.07 -5.38
C LEU A 241 25.28 2.56 -5.41
N ALA A 242 26.30 3.00 -4.67
CA ALA A 242 26.69 4.41 -4.55
C ALA A 242 27.17 5.03 -5.87
N HIS A 243 27.52 4.21 -6.86
CA HIS A 243 27.94 4.64 -8.19
C HIS A 243 27.21 3.84 -9.28
N ILE A 244 26.51 4.55 -10.16
CA ILE A 244 25.93 3.98 -11.38
C ILE A 244 26.95 4.16 -12.52
N SER A 245 27.34 3.06 -13.19
CA SER A 245 28.26 3.17 -14.34
C SER A 245 27.53 3.76 -15.56
N PRO A 246 28.24 4.37 -16.53
CA PRO A 246 27.61 4.90 -17.75
C PRO A 246 26.81 3.87 -18.55
N GLU A 247 27.21 2.59 -18.50
CA GLU A 247 26.49 1.48 -19.11
C GLU A 247 25.17 1.18 -18.39
N GLN A 248 25.17 1.28 -17.06
CA GLN A 248 23.98 1.09 -16.22
C GLN A 248 23.03 2.28 -16.37
N GLU A 249 23.57 3.49 -16.48
CA GLU A 249 22.79 4.69 -16.77
C GLU A 249 22.12 4.61 -18.13
N LYS A 250 22.84 4.14 -19.16
CA LYS A 250 22.26 3.87 -20.48
C LYS A 250 21.12 2.85 -20.40
N MET A 251 21.28 1.78 -19.60
CA MET A 251 20.21 0.81 -19.36
C MET A 251 18.99 1.47 -18.69
N LEU A 252 19.21 2.27 -17.64
CA LEU A 252 18.13 3.02 -16.98
C LEU A 252 17.45 4.02 -17.90
N ALA A 253 18.19 4.67 -18.80
CA ALA A 253 17.66 5.60 -19.79
C ALA A 253 16.88 4.89 -20.93
N GLU A 254 17.38 3.76 -21.42
CA GLU A 254 16.76 2.97 -22.50
C GLU A 254 15.47 2.27 -22.03
N PHE A 255 15.44 1.70 -20.83
CA PHE A 255 14.21 1.14 -20.24
C PHE A 255 13.29 2.23 -19.68
N GLY A 256 13.89 3.34 -19.23
CA GLY A 256 13.26 4.50 -18.60
C GLY A 256 12.20 5.21 -19.41
N GLN A 257 12.34 5.28 -20.75
CA GLN A 257 11.66 6.29 -21.57
C GLN A 257 11.58 7.67 -20.87
N VAL A 258 12.61 8.05 -20.12
CA VAL A 258 12.67 9.33 -19.41
C VAL A 258 13.11 10.38 -20.44
N GLN A 259 12.34 10.54 -21.51
CA GLN A 259 12.49 11.66 -22.43
C GLN A 259 11.62 12.80 -21.91
N GLN A 260 12.21 13.67 -21.10
CA GLN A 260 11.74 15.05 -21.03
C GLN A 260 12.64 15.88 -21.96
N ASN A 261 12.07 16.43 -23.03
CA ASN A 261 12.71 17.43 -23.90
C ASN A 261 14.13 17.11 -24.43
N GLY A 262 14.51 15.83 -24.51
CA GLY A 262 15.82 15.40 -25.01
C GLY A 262 16.93 15.30 -23.96
N ASP A 263 16.65 15.60 -22.69
CA ASP A 263 17.61 15.46 -21.59
C ASP A 263 17.32 14.18 -20.78
N ILE A 264 18.29 13.26 -20.74
CA ILE A 264 18.26 12.07 -19.90
C ILE A 264 18.54 12.53 -18.46
N LYS A 265 17.65 12.18 -17.52
CA LYS A 265 17.91 12.46 -16.10
C LYS A 265 19.04 11.55 -15.61
N HIS A 266 20.13 12.15 -15.17
CA HIS A 266 21.35 11.48 -14.75
C HIS A 266 21.30 11.21 -13.24
N PHE A 267 21.65 10.00 -12.81
CA PHE A 267 21.69 9.63 -11.39
C PHE A 267 23.08 9.11 -11.02
N ASP A 268 23.65 9.66 -9.96
CA ASP A 268 25.00 9.30 -9.51
C ASP A 268 25.04 7.95 -8.78
N GLY A 269 23.93 7.59 -8.12
CA GLY A 269 23.84 6.41 -7.25
C GLY A 269 22.40 6.01 -6.94
N ILE A 270 22.24 4.81 -6.39
CA ILE A 270 20.99 4.33 -5.80
C ILE A 270 21.20 4.15 -4.29
N ASN A 271 20.27 4.65 -3.49
CA ASN A 271 20.26 4.45 -2.04
C ASN A 271 19.01 3.67 -1.63
N VAL A 272 19.18 2.51 -1.01
CA VAL A 272 18.09 1.66 -0.52
C VAL A 272 17.99 1.79 0.99
N ARG A 273 16.76 1.96 1.50
CA ARG A 273 16.48 1.90 2.94
C ARG A 273 15.15 1.23 3.21
N ILE A 274 15.04 0.62 4.39
CA ILE A 274 13.73 0.27 4.94
C ILE A 274 13.00 1.58 5.28
N GLY A 275 11.75 1.69 4.85
CA GLY A 275 10.87 2.81 5.15
C GLY A 275 9.42 2.41 5.13
N THR A 276 8.53 3.39 5.23
CA THR A 276 7.09 3.16 5.38
C THR A 276 6.30 3.69 4.18
N LEU A 277 5.09 3.18 3.95
CA LEU A 277 4.18 3.74 2.95
C LEU A 277 3.85 5.22 3.21
N PRO A 278 3.53 5.66 4.46
CA PRO A 278 3.38 7.08 4.77
C PRO A 278 4.59 7.93 4.38
N GLN A 279 5.82 7.45 4.61
CA GLN A 279 7.03 8.17 4.18
C GLN A 279 7.11 8.29 2.65
N TYR A 280 6.72 7.26 1.91
CA TYR A 280 6.70 7.30 0.45
C TYR A 280 5.66 8.29 -0.07
N VAL A 281 4.42 8.23 0.46
CA VAL A 281 3.33 9.15 0.10
C VAL A 281 3.73 10.61 0.36
N GLU A 282 4.34 10.89 1.51
CA GLU A 282 4.82 12.25 1.82
C GLU A 282 5.96 12.68 0.91
N THR A 283 6.85 11.75 0.52
CA THR A 283 7.92 12.04 -0.44
C THR A 283 7.33 12.44 -1.80
N VAL A 284 6.36 11.66 -2.30
CA VAL A 284 5.64 11.95 -3.55
C VAL A 284 4.98 13.33 -3.51
N ARG A 285 4.30 13.67 -2.39
CA ARG A 285 3.72 15.00 -2.20
C ARG A 285 4.74 16.10 -2.22
N SER A 286 5.82 15.92 -1.45
CA SER A 286 6.83 16.97 -1.31
C SER A 286 7.55 17.24 -2.63
N GLN A 287 7.82 16.21 -3.44
CA GLN A 287 8.52 16.38 -4.71
C GLN A 287 7.60 16.95 -5.78
N ASN A 288 6.37 16.45 -5.90
CA ASN A 288 5.41 17.00 -6.87
C ASN A 288 4.88 18.39 -6.46
N GLY A 289 4.74 18.66 -5.15
CA GLY A 289 4.23 19.93 -4.62
C GLY A 289 5.27 21.06 -4.52
N LYS A 290 6.57 20.77 -4.33
CA LYS A 290 7.64 21.79 -4.39
C LYS A 290 7.74 22.50 -5.74
N HIS A 291 7.22 21.89 -6.81
CA HIS A 291 7.16 22.49 -8.13
C HIS A 291 6.03 23.53 -8.27
N GLU A 292 4.99 23.54 -7.42
CA GLU A 292 3.91 24.55 -7.47
C GLU A 292 4.36 25.97 -7.03
N GLY A 293 5.46 26.08 -6.26
CA GLY A 293 5.89 27.32 -5.59
C GLY A 293 6.94 28.19 -6.30
N ARG A 294 7.50 27.75 -7.44
CA ARG A 294 8.47 28.55 -8.24
C ARG A 294 7.82 29.02 -9.54
N LYS A 295 6.99 30.06 -9.47
CA LYS A 295 6.76 30.93 -10.63
C LYS A 295 7.95 31.89 -10.73
N GLU A 296 8.99 31.48 -11.45
CA GLU A 296 10.04 32.42 -11.87
C GLU A 296 9.45 33.35 -12.94
N GLU A 297 9.57 34.66 -12.71
CA GLU A 297 9.22 35.70 -13.66
C GLU A 297 10.15 35.62 -14.88
N GLY A 298 9.62 35.11 -15.99
CA GLY A 298 10.15 35.34 -17.33
C GLY A 298 11.12 34.28 -17.86
N GLY A 299 10.60 33.37 -18.69
CA GLY A 299 11.44 32.60 -19.62
C GLY A 299 10.88 31.24 -20.03
N LYS A 300 10.31 31.18 -21.25
CA LYS A 300 10.02 30.00 -22.09
C LYS A 300 9.39 28.77 -21.40
N GLU A 301 8.10 28.59 -21.69
CA GLU A 301 7.26 27.42 -21.40
C GLU A 301 7.94 26.08 -21.75
N GLY A 302 8.50 25.41 -20.75
CA GLY A 302 8.56 23.95 -20.70
C GLY A 302 7.35 23.49 -19.87
N ALA A 303 6.42 22.77 -20.49
CA ALA A 303 5.17 22.36 -19.85
C ALA A 303 5.45 21.47 -18.61
N GLN A 304 5.08 22.00 -17.46
CA GLN A 304 5.18 21.42 -16.13
C GLN A 304 3.94 20.57 -15.88
N GLU A 305 4.07 19.25 -15.73
CA GLU A 305 2.90 18.38 -15.58
C GLU A 305 2.48 18.25 -14.11
N ASP A 306 1.38 18.91 -13.74
CA ASP A 306 0.58 18.55 -12.57
C ASP A 306 0.27 17.05 -12.60
N LEU A 307 0.18 16.40 -11.43
CA LEU A 307 -0.23 15.01 -11.34
C LEU A 307 -1.54 14.80 -12.11
N GLN A 308 -1.56 13.81 -13.00
CA GLN A 308 -2.73 13.49 -13.81
C GLN A 308 -3.95 13.28 -12.91
N VAL A 309 -5.09 13.88 -13.25
CA VAL A 309 -6.35 13.63 -12.55
C VAL A 309 -7.15 12.58 -13.32
N LEU A 310 -7.43 11.45 -12.68
CA LEU A 310 -8.32 10.41 -13.17
C LEU A 310 -9.65 10.46 -12.43
N THR A 311 -10.74 10.10 -13.09
CA THR A 311 -12.09 10.12 -12.53
C THR A 311 -12.83 8.81 -12.81
N GLY A 312 -13.85 8.51 -12.01
CA GLY A 312 -14.69 7.32 -12.18
C GLY A 312 -14.15 6.08 -11.45
N GLU A 313 -14.67 4.91 -11.81
CA GLU A 313 -14.28 3.63 -11.21
C GLU A 313 -12.93 3.17 -11.79
N MET A 314 -12.07 2.59 -10.94
CA MET A 314 -10.83 1.96 -11.38
C MET A 314 -11.12 0.50 -11.72
N ARG A 315 -11.49 0.24 -12.98
CA ARG A 315 -11.95 -1.08 -13.46
C ARG A 315 -11.31 -1.53 -14.76
N SER A 316 -10.14 -1.02 -15.07
CA SER A 316 -9.37 -1.55 -16.19
C SER A 316 -8.69 -2.85 -15.80
N GLY A 317 -8.91 -3.88 -16.64
CA GLY A 317 -8.20 -5.15 -16.56
C GLY A 317 -6.93 -5.20 -17.42
N GLN A 318 -6.45 -4.04 -17.89
CA GLN A 318 -5.38 -3.97 -18.90
C GLN A 318 -4.02 -4.44 -18.37
N PHE A 319 -3.66 -4.03 -17.15
CA PHE A 319 -2.36 -4.38 -16.54
C PHE A 319 -2.48 -5.54 -15.55
N SER A 320 -3.64 -5.72 -14.93
CA SER A 320 -3.90 -6.79 -13.98
C SER A 320 -5.37 -7.24 -14.09
N HIS A 321 -5.61 -8.56 -14.02
CA HIS A 321 -6.96 -9.11 -14.16
C HIS A 321 -7.86 -8.70 -12.99
N LEU A 322 -9.13 -8.34 -13.27
CA LEU A 322 -10.12 -7.97 -12.23
C LEU A 322 -11.08 -9.08 -11.84
N LEU A 323 -10.87 -10.30 -12.35
CA LEU A 323 -11.64 -11.48 -11.96
C LEU A 323 -13.18 -11.27 -11.87
N PRO A 324 -13.85 -10.61 -12.84
CA PRO A 324 -15.24 -10.14 -12.65
C PRO A 324 -16.27 -11.27 -12.43
N SER A 325 -15.91 -12.53 -12.72
CA SER A 325 -16.74 -13.71 -12.42
C SER A 325 -16.95 -13.94 -10.93
N VAL A 326 -16.16 -13.33 -10.04
CA VAL A 326 -16.39 -13.38 -8.58
C VAL A 326 -17.73 -12.77 -8.17
N LEU A 327 -18.26 -11.84 -8.98
CA LEU A 327 -19.57 -11.22 -8.77
C LEU A 327 -20.72 -12.23 -8.78
N SER A 328 -20.63 -13.26 -9.62
CA SER A 328 -21.66 -14.31 -9.72
C SER A 328 -21.30 -15.62 -9.04
N SER A 329 -20.05 -15.77 -8.58
CA SER A 329 -19.57 -16.98 -7.91
C SER A 329 -20.20 -17.14 -6.53
N ARG A 330 -20.75 -18.34 -6.25
CA ARG A 330 -21.37 -18.70 -4.97
C ARG A 330 -22.44 -17.68 -4.54
N MET A 331 -23.42 -17.44 -5.42
CA MET A 331 -24.46 -16.41 -5.25
C MET A 331 -25.18 -16.45 -3.89
N TRP A 332 -25.34 -17.63 -3.28
CA TRP A 332 -25.93 -17.76 -1.96
C TRP A 332 -25.20 -16.94 -0.87
N ILE A 333 -23.87 -16.76 -1.00
CA ILE A 333 -23.08 -15.89 -0.10
C ILE A 333 -23.51 -14.43 -0.27
N LYS A 334 -23.67 -13.97 -1.52
CA LYS A 334 -24.08 -12.59 -1.81
C LYS A 334 -25.51 -12.33 -1.33
N GLN A 335 -26.41 -13.31 -1.49
CA GLN A 335 -27.78 -13.22 -0.97
C GLN A 335 -27.82 -13.14 0.56
N GLN A 336 -26.99 -13.94 1.25
CA GLN A 336 -26.86 -13.88 2.71
C GLN A 336 -26.23 -12.57 3.18
N ASN A 337 -25.21 -12.07 2.47
CA ASN A 337 -24.59 -10.78 2.76
C ASN A 337 -25.63 -9.66 2.67
N ALA A 338 -26.34 -9.56 1.53
CA ALA A 338 -27.36 -8.54 1.32
C ALA A 338 -28.52 -8.63 2.34
N ALA A 339 -28.94 -9.83 2.73
CA ALA A 339 -29.94 -10.01 3.77
C ALA A 339 -29.45 -9.53 5.15
N THR A 340 -28.17 -9.76 5.46
CA THR A 340 -27.54 -9.33 6.72
C THR A 340 -27.35 -7.82 6.76
N GLU A 341 -26.79 -7.24 5.71
CA GLU A 341 -26.65 -5.79 5.52
C GLU A 341 -28.02 -5.10 5.64
N HIS A 342 -29.04 -5.60 4.93
CA HIS A 342 -30.38 -5.03 5.00
C HIS A 342 -30.97 -5.10 6.42
N LEU A 343 -30.79 -6.21 7.13
CA LEU A 343 -31.27 -6.37 8.51
C LEU A 343 -30.58 -5.37 9.45
N LEU A 344 -29.26 -5.20 9.34
CA LEU A 344 -28.50 -4.32 10.23
C LEU A 344 -28.79 -2.84 9.92
N GLU A 345 -28.61 -2.44 8.66
CA GLU A 345 -28.62 -1.04 8.22
C GLU A 345 -30.03 -0.44 8.18
N HIS A 346 -31.04 -1.22 7.80
CA HIS A 346 -32.39 -0.70 7.56
C HIS A 346 -33.40 -1.06 8.62
N TRP A 347 -33.09 -2.00 9.52
CA TRP A 347 -34.00 -2.41 10.59
C TRP A 347 -33.38 -2.25 11.97
N LEU A 348 -32.29 -2.96 12.26
CA LEU A 348 -31.75 -3.01 13.61
C LEU A 348 -31.26 -1.65 14.08
N GLU A 349 -30.41 -0.98 13.30
CA GLU A 349 -29.85 0.32 13.69
C GLU A 349 -30.91 1.43 13.79
N PRO A 350 -31.82 1.61 12.81
CA PRO A 350 -32.90 2.58 12.96
C PRO A 350 -33.78 2.27 14.17
N LEU A 351 -34.22 1.03 14.37
CA LEU A 351 -35.12 0.69 15.48
C LEU A 351 -34.44 0.86 16.84
N THR A 352 -33.16 0.50 16.96
CA THR A 352 -32.39 0.69 18.20
C THR A 352 -32.17 2.18 18.49
N ALA A 353 -31.89 3.00 17.47
CA ALA A 353 -31.80 4.45 17.63
C ALA A 353 -33.12 5.08 18.12
N TRP A 354 -34.27 4.60 17.60
CA TRP A 354 -35.58 5.06 18.05
C TRP A 354 -35.89 4.58 19.48
N ALA A 355 -35.59 3.32 19.79
CA ALA A 355 -35.78 2.77 21.13
C ALA A 355 -34.96 3.53 22.18
N TRP A 356 -33.69 3.82 21.89
CA TRP A 356 -32.81 4.62 22.75
C TRP A 356 -33.39 6.03 22.99
N LYS A 357 -33.88 6.69 21.92
CA LYS A 357 -34.56 7.99 22.04
C LYS A 357 -35.83 7.94 22.90
N LEU A 358 -36.47 6.78 23.01
CA LEU A 358 -37.66 6.54 23.83
C LEU A 358 -37.33 6.04 25.25
N GLY A 359 -36.05 5.97 25.62
CA GLY A 359 -35.60 5.57 26.96
C GLY A 359 -35.38 4.07 27.15
N ALA A 360 -35.27 3.30 26.06
CA ALA A 360 -34.66 1.98 26.15
C ALA A 360 -33.16 2.13 26.54
N PRO A 361 -32.62 1.18 27.33
CA PRO A 361 -31.24 1.24 27.82
C PRO A 361 -30.20 1.29 26.68
#